data_AF-A0AAW2J791-F1
#
_entry.id   AF-A0AAW2J791-F1
#
_cell.length_a   1.000
_cell.length_b   1.000
_cell.length_c   1.000
_cell.angle_alpha   90.00
_cell.angle_beta   90.00
_cell.angle_gamma   90.00
#
_symmetry.space_group_name_H-M   'P 1'
#
loop_
_entity.id
_entity.type
_entity.pdbx_description
1 polymer ?
#
loop_
_entity_poly.entity_id
_entity_poly.type
_entity_poly.pdbx_seq_one_letter_code
_entity_poly.pdbx_strand_id
1 'polypeptide(L)'
;MEVLTLILLQRIEQNGGFSYHWRCDRIQLFQLGFADDLLLFSKADPNSVRLFKEGLTVFAELSGLQANLQKSNLILSRSATPLRDTLLAILDFQEGHLPLRYLGLPLLASRLSVADCRPILQKIEARIRGWDGIVLSFAGRTAY
;
A
#
# COMPACT_ATOMS: atom_id res chain seq x y z
N MET A 1 9.99 9.19 4.05
CA MET A 1 9.73 7.74 3.88
C MET A 1 10.97 6.87 4.10
N GLU A 2 12.16 7.25 3.62
CA GLU A 2 13.39 6.46 3.85
C GLU A 2 13.68 6.19 5.33
N VAL A 3 13.47 7.19 6.20
CA VAL A 3 13.65 7.04 7.66
C VAL A 3 12.75 5.92 8.22
N LEU A 4 11.49 5.83 7.79
CA LEU A 4 10.59 4.75 8.21
C LEU A 4 11.13 3.39 7.75
N THR A 5 11.60 3.31 6.51
CA THR A 5 12.20 2.07 5.96
C THR A 5 13.40 1.64 6.79
N LEU A 6 14.27 2.57 7.19
CA LEU A 6 15.44 2.28 8.03
C LEU A 6 15.03 1.80 9.43
N ILE A 7 14.05 2.45 10.06
CA ILE A 7 13.53 2.06 11.38
C ILE A 7 12.99 0.62 11.33
N LEU A 8 12.22 0.30 10.28
CA LEU A 8 11.64 -1.03 10.12
C LEU A 8 12.71 -2.09 9.83
N LEU A 9 13.67 -1.81 8.94
CA LEU A 9 14.80 -2.71 8.66
C LEU A 9 15.59 -3.02 9.92
N GLN A 10 16.00 -1.99 10.66
CA GLN A 10 16.74 -2.15 11.90
C GLN A 10 15.97 -3.01 12.90
N ARG A 11 14.66 -2.83 13.02
CA ARG A 11 13.81 -3.64 13.90
C ARG A 11 13.68 -5.07 13.41
N ILE A 12 13.55 -5.31 12.11
CA ILE A 12 13.48 -6.66 11.52
C ILE A 12 14.79 -7.42 11.79
N GLU A 13 15.94 -6.75 11.69
CA GLU A 13 17.25 -7.34 11.97
C GLU A 13 17.46 -7.63 13.47
N GLN A 14 16.99 -6.74 14.35
CA GLN A 14 17.15 -6.90 15.80
C GLN A 14 16.14 -7.89 16.40
N ASN A 15 14.90 -7.86 15.93
CA ASN A 15 13.84 -8.76 16.36
C ASN A 15 13.67 -9.89 15.34
N GLY A 16 14.32 -11.03 15.60
CA GLY A 16 14.18 -12.26 14.80
C GLY A 16 12.77 -12.90 14.77
N GLY A 17 11.75 -12.20 15.26
CA GLY A 17 10.36 -12.60 15.24
C GLY A 17 9.58 -12.19 13.99
N PHE A 18 10.19 -11.43 13.06
CA PHE A 18 9.55 -11.03 11.82
C PHE A 18 9.55 -12.17 10.79
N SER A 19 8.42 -12.38 10.12
CA SER A 19 8.29 -13.35 9.03
C SER A 19 7.76 -12.67 7.78
N TYR A 20 8.46 -12.84 6.67
CA TYR A 20 8.01 -12.35 5.37
C TYR A 20 6.78 -13.11 4.88
N HIS A 21 5.97 -12.44 4.06
CA HIS A 21 4.95 -13.13 3.29
C HIS A 21 5.62 -14.14 2.34
N TRP A 22 5.08 -15.35 2.20
CA TRP A 22 5.72 -16.45 1.46
C TRP A 22 6.08 -16.13 -0.01
N ARG A 23 5.34 -15.21 -0.66
CA ARG A 23 5.67 -14.73 -2.02
C ARG A 23 6.75 -13.64 -2.05
N CYS A 24 6.95 -12.97 -0.93
CA CYS A 24 7.83 -11.82 -0.77
C CYS A 24 9.17 -12.20 -0.11
N ASP A 25 9.25 -13.40 0.47
CA ASP A 25 10.41 -13.92 1.20
C ASP A 25 11.70 -13.91 0.36
N ARG A 26 11.63 -14.40 -0.88
CA ARG A 26 12.78 -14.44 -1.80
C ARG A 26 13.41 -13.09 -2.12
N ILE A 27 12.60 -12.04 -2.12
CA ILE A 27 13.03 -10.67 -2.43
C ILE A 27 13.09 -9.80 -1.16
N GLN A 28 12.83 -10.40 0.01
CA GLN A 28 12.74 -9.73 1.31
C GLN A 28 11.87 -8.47 1.28
N LEU A 29 10.77 -8.52 0.52
CA LEU A 29 9.88 -7.37 0.36
C LEU A 29 8.93 -7.28 1.55
N PHE A 30 9.09 -6.24 2.37
CA PHE A 30 8.20 -5.93 3.48
C PHE A 30 7.49 -4.58 3.33
N GLN A 31 7.92 -3.74 2.40
CA GLN A 31 7.39 -2.39 2.21
C GLN A 31 7.41 -1.98 0.74
N LEU A 32 6.38 -1.27 0.31
CA LEU A 32 6.34 -0.54 -0.96
C LEU A 32 5.66 0.81 -0.72
N GLY A 33 6.34 1.90 -1.06
CA GLY A 33 5.83 3.26 -0.81
C GLY A 33 5.95 4.13 -2.05
N PHE A 34 4.95 4.98 -2.27
CA PHE A 34 4.97 6.01 -3.30
C PHE A 34 4.30 7.28 -2.76
N ALA A 35 5.05 8.38 -2.69
CA ALA A 35 4.63 9.60 -1.99
C ALA A 35 4.13 9.27 -0.57
N ASP A 36 2.84 9.48 -0.32
CA ASP A 36 2.19 9.30 0.98
C ASP A 36 1.54 7.90 1.14
N ASP A 37 1.44 7.13 0.05
CA ASP A 37 0.78 5.84 0.03
C ASP A 37 1.77 4.71 0.32
N LEU A 38 1.56 4.02 1.44
CA LEU A 38 2.40 2.93 1.94
C LEU A 38 1.67 1.58 1.95
N LEU A 39 2.32 0.56 1.42
CA LEU A 39 1.95 -0.84 1.55
C LEU A 39 3.00 -1.56 2.40
N LEU A 40 2.55 -2.27 3.42
CA LEU A 40 3.38 -3.12 4.27
C LEU A 40 2.99 -4.58 4.08
N PHE A 41 3.99 -5.45 3.98
CA PHE A 41 3.81 -6.88 3.72
C PHE A 41 4.50 -7.70 4.80
N SER A 42 3.78 -8.63 5.41
CA SER A 42 4.33 -9.64 6.29
C SER A 42 3.53 -10.93 6.20
N LYS A 43 4.05 -11.98 6.83
CA LYS A 43 3.21 -13.11 7.21
C LYS A 43 2.14 -12.62 8.20
N ALA A 44 0.98 -13.27 8.17
CA ALA A 44 -0.11 -12.97 9.08
C ALA A 44 0.18 -13.59 10.44
N ASP A 45 1.04 -12.93 11.21
CA ASP A 45 1.41 -13.32 12.56
C ASP A 45 1.43 -12.10 13.49
N PRO A 46 1.09 -12.26 14.79
CA PRO A 46 1.03 -11.15 15.72
C PRO A 46 2.37 -10.44 15.94
N ASN A 47 3.50 -11.15 15.82
CA ASN A 47 4.82 -10.59 16.09
C ASN A 47 5.24 -9.60 15.01
N SER A 48 5.11 -9.99 13.73
CA SER A 48 5.38 -9.14 12.58
C SER A 48 4.49 -7.89 12.58
N VAL A 49 3.21 -8.06 12.93
CA VAL A 49 2.26 -6.95 12.97
C VAL A 49 2.54 -5.98 14.13
N ARG A 50 2.94 -6.48 15.31
CA ARG A 50 3.41 -5.64 16.41
C ARG A 50 4.66 -4.85 16.03
N LEU A 51 5.62 -5.48 15.36
CA LEU A 51 6.83 -4.80 14.89
C LEU A 51 6.49 -3.62 13.97
N PHE A 52 5.53 -3.79 13.05
CA PHE A 52 5.05 -2.68 12.23
C PHE A 52 4.39 -1.57 13.05
N LYS A 53 3.52 -1.91 14.02
CA LYS A 53 2.91 -0.90 14.90
C LYS A 53 3.98 -0.09 15.63
N GLU A 54 4.93 -0.76 16.27
CA GLU A 54 6.00 -0.08 17.00
C GLU A 54 6.88 0.78 16.08
N GLY A 55 7.21 0.29 14.89
CA GLY A 55 7.97 1.05 13.90
C GLY A 55 7.24 2.31 13.43
N LEU A 56 5.93 2.20 13.18
CA LEU A 56 5.07 3.33 12.84
C LEU A 56 4.95 4.33 14.01
N THR A 57 4.84 3.85 15.25
CA THR A 57 4.80 4.71 16.44
C THR A 57 6.09 5.50 16.60
N VAL A 58 7.25 4.85 16.52
CA VAL A 58 8.55 5.56 16.61
C VAL A 58 8.71 6.55 15.46
N PHE A 59 8.31 6.19 14.25
CA PHE A 59 8.34 7.13 13.13
C PHE A 59 7.42 8.33 13.37
N ALA A 60 6.23 8.11 13.96
CA ALA A 60 5.30 9.18 14.29
C ALA A 60 5.84 10.12 15.37
N GLU A 61 6.52 9.58 16.39
CA GLU A 61 7.19 10.37 17.43
C GLU A 61 8.32 11.24 16.87
N LEU A 62 9.10 10.70 15.93
CA LEU A 62 10.25 11.41 15.34
C LEU A 62 9.84 12.43 14.28
N SER A 63 8.85 12.12 13.45
CA SER A 63 8.45 12.96 12.31
C SER A 63 7.25 13.85 12.60
N GLY A 64 6.47 13.56 13.64
CA GLY A 64 5.15 14.15 13.87
C GLY A 64 4.05 13.67 12.92
N LEU A 65 4.37 12.78 11.96
CA LEU A 65 3.40 12.25 11.00
C LEU A 65 2.72 11.00 11.54
N GLN A 66 1.38 10.99 11.51
CA GLN A 66 0.58 9.85 11.99
C GLN A 66 -0.12 9.14 10.84
N ALA A 67 -0.25 7.82 10.97
CA ALA A 67 -1.06 7.02 10.05
C ALA A 67 -2.53 7.44 10.16
N ASN A 68 -3.18 7.63 9.01
CA ASN A 68 -4.59 7.95 8.97
C ASN A 68 -5.42 6.68 9.16
N LEU A 69 -5.93 6.46 10.37
CA LEU A 69 -6.71 5.25 10.73
C LEU A 69 -7.96 5.03 9.87
N GLN A 70 -8.53 6.08 9.25
CA GLN A 70 -9.69 5.96 8.36
C GLN A 70 -9.31 5.53 6.93
N LYS A 71 -8.06 5.76 6.51
CA LYS A 71 -7.56 5.38 5.18
C LYS A 71 -6.67 4.13 5.22
N SER A 72 -6.04 3.88 6.36
CA SER A 72 -5.19 2.72 6.61
C SER A 72 -6.05 1.49 6.85
N ASN A 73 -5.79 0.45 6.07
CA ASN A 73 -6.56 -0.80 6.11
C ASN A 73 -5.62 -1.98 6.30
N LEU A 74 -6.07 -2.97 7.09
CA LEU A 74 -5.43 -4.27 7.20
C LEU A 74 -6.13 -5.25 6.25
N ILE A 75 -5.40 -5.78 5.28
CA ILE A 75 -5.91 -6.79 4.35
C ILE A 75 -5.33 -8.14 4.73
N LEU A 76 -6.20 -9.11 5.03
CA LEU A 76 -5.81 -10.45 5.43
C LEU A 76 -6.06 -11.46 4.32
N SER A 77 -5.18 -12.45 4.22
CA SER A 77 -5.42 -13.61 3.35
C SER A 77 -6.50 -14.50 3.97
N ARG A 78 -7.20 -15.27 3.13
CA ARG A 78 -8.24 -16.21 3.58
C ARG A 78 -7.74 -17.23 4.61
N SER A 79 -6.45 -17.56 4.60
CA SER A 79 -5.83 -18.47 5.56
C SER A 79 -5.60 -17.85 6.94
N ALA A 80 -5.66 -16.53 7.06
CA ALA A 80 -5.36 -15.77 8.28
C ALA A 80 -6.61 -15.31 9.04
N THR A 81 -7.81 -15.70 8.59
CA THR A 81 -9.09 -15.44 9.26
C THR A 81 -9.13 -15.78 10.76
N PRO A 82 -8.54 -16.88 11.27
CA PRO A 82 -8.59 -17.16 12.72
C PRO A 82 -7.81 -16.15 13.56
N LEU A 83 -6.85 -15.43 12.97
CA LEU A 83 -6.04 -14.42 13.66
C LEU A 83 -6.58 -13.00 13.45
N ARG A 84 -7.66 -12.84 12.68
CA ARG A 84 -8.21 -11.55 12.26
C ARG A 84 -8.39 -10.57 13.41
N ASP A 85 -9.15 -10.95 14.42
CA ASP A 85 -9.52 -10.05 15.51
C ASP A 85 -8.29 -9.67 16.34
N THR A 86 -7.34 -10.59 16.52
CA THR A 86 -6.06 -10.33 17.18
C THR A 86 -5.22 -9.31 16.41
N LEU A 87 -5.14 -9.42 15.08
CA LEU A 87 -4.31 -8.53 14.27
C LEU A 87 -4.93 -7.14 14.12
N LEU A 88 -6.26 -7.06 14.00
CA LEU A 88 -6.99 -5.80 13.99
C LEU A 88 -6.84 -5.06 15.32
N ALA A 89 -6.96 -5.77 16.45
CA ALA A 89 -6.74 -5.21 17.78
C ALA A 89 -5.30 -4.73 18.01
N ILE A 90 -4.32 -5.30 17.30
CA ILE A 90 -2.94 -4.81 17.35
C ILE A 90 -2.83 -3.49 16.58
N LEU A 91 -3.26 -3.40 15.32
CA LEU A 91 -3.00 -2.20 14.49
C LEU A 91 -3.99 -1.05 14.70
N ASP A 92 -5.15 -1.30 15.29
CA ASP A 92 -6.27 -0.34 15.37
C ASP A 92 -6.73 0.16 13.98
N PHE A 93 -6.50 -0.63 12.93
CA PHE A 93 -6.91 -0.34 11.56
C PHE A 93 -8.26 -0.99 11.24
N GLN A 94 -8.93 -0.45 10.23
CA GLN A 94 -10.12 -1.11 9.68
C GLN A 94 -9.71 -2.32 8.82
N GLU A 95 -10.58 -3.33 8.77
CA GLU A 95 -10.39 -4.43 7.84
C GLU A 95 -10.67 -3.95 6.41
N GLY A 96 -9.69 -4.15 5.54
CA GLY A 96 -9.82 -3.90 4.10
C GLY A 96 -10.09 -5.18 3.33
N HIS A 97 -10.73 -5.04 2.18
CA HIS A 97 -10.94 -6.13 1.23
C HIS A 97 -10.35 -5.79 -0.13
N LEU A 98 -9.87 -6.81 -0.84
CA LEU A 98 -9.48 -6.68 -2.24
C LEU A 98 -10.73 -6.77 -3.13
N PRO A 99 -10.80 -6.00 -4.24
CA PRO A 99 -9.77 -5.11 -4.77
C PRO A 99 -9.64 -3.75 -4.07
N LEU A 100 -8.40 -3.37 -3.73
CA LEU A 100 -7.99 -2.07 -3.15
C LEU A 100 -7.51 -1.13 -4.26
N ARG A 101 -7.72 0.18 -4.18
CA ARG A 101 -7.06 1.11 -5.12
C ARG A 101 -5.71 1.57 -4.59
N TYR A 102 -4.66 1.45 -5.41
CA TYR A 102 -3.33 1.99 -5.15
C TYR A 102 -2.84 2.71 -6.40
N LEU A 103 -2.46 3.98 -6.28
CA LEU A 103 -2.05 4.82 -7.42
C LEU A 103 -3.07 4.89 -8.57
N GLY A 104 -4.36 4.75 -8.24
CA GLY A 104 -5.45 4.74 -9.22
C GLY A 104 -5.69 3.42 -9.94
N LEU A 105 -4.90 2.38 -9.64
CA LEU A 105 -5.05 1.01 -10.13
C LEU A 105 -5.75 0.13 -9.09
N PRO A 106 -6.65 -0.79 -9.49
CA PRO A 106 -7.12 -1.84 -8.60
C PRO A 106 -6.00 -2.85 -8.33
N LEU A 107 -5.54 -2.92 -7.10
CA LEU A 107 -4.76 -4.02 -6.55
C LEU A 107 -5.67 -5.23 -6.40
N LEU A 108 -5.31 -6.29 -7.12
CA LEU A 108 -6.04 -7.55 -7.18
C LEU A 108 -5.14 -8.67 -6.64
N ALA A 109 -5.77 -9.68 -6.03
CA ALA A 109 -5.09 -10.92 -5.67
C ALA A 109 -4.81 -11.83 -6.90
N SER A 110 -5.49 -11.56 -8.01
CA SER A 110 -5.39 -12.27 -9.29
C SER A 110 -4.48 -11.53 -10.28
N ARG A 111 -4.18 -12.17 -11.42
CA ARG A 111 -3.55 -11.50 -12.54
C ARG A 111 -4.45 -10.34 -13.01
N LEU A 112 -3.84 -9.19 -13.24
CA LEU A 112 -4.51 -7.99 -13.77
C LEU A 112 -5.06 -8.31 -15.17
N SER A 113 -6.36 -8.12 -15.38
CA SER A 113 -6.99 -8.28 -16.68
C SER A 113 -7.12 -6.94 -17.40
N VAL A 114 -7.31 -6.99 -18.73
CA VAL A 114 -7.60 -5.78 -19.53
C VAL A 114 -8.87 -5.08 -19.05
N ALA A 115 -9.85 -5.84 -18.55
CA ALA A 115 -11.08 -5.29 -17.98
C ALA A 115 -10.81 -4.46 -16.71
N ASP A 116 -9.85 -4.86 -15.88
CA ASP A 116 -9.48 -4.15 -14.65
C ASP A 116 -8.78 -2.82 -14.94
N CYS A 117 -8.10 -2.71 -16.09
CA CYS A 117 -7.48 -1.48 -16.57
C CYS A 117 -8.47 -0.49 -17.20
N ARG A 118 -9.71 -0.91 -17.48
CA ARG A 118 -10.73 -0.07 -18.14
C ARG A 118 -10.95 1.29 -17.46
N PRO A 119 -10.98 1.43 -16.12
CA PRO A 119 -11.14 2.73 -15.48
C PRO A 119 -10.02 3.71 -15.81
N ILE A 120 -8.80 3.21 -16.01
CA ILE A 120 -7.64 4.05 -16.36
C ILE A 120 -7.70 4.41 -17.83
N LEU A 121 -8.01 3.45 -18.70
CA LEU A 121 -8.24 3.72 -20.12
C LEU A 121 -9.32 4.78 -20.31
N GLN A 122 -10.43 4.69 -19.58
CA GLN A 122 -11.49 5.71 -19.62
C GLN A 122 -11.01 7.08 -19.15
N LYS A 123 -10.18 7.16 -18.11
CA LYS A 123 -9.58 8.44 -17.67
C LYS A 123 -8.64 9.03 -18.71
N ILE A 124 -7.84 8.20 -19.37
CA ILE A 124 -6.95 8.62 -20.47
C ILE A 124 -7.78 9.11 -21.65
N GLU A 125 -8.78 8.34 -22.08
CA GLU A 125 -9.69 8.72 -23.16
C GLU A 125 -10.45 10.01 -22.86
N ALA A 126 -10.97 10.18 -21.63
CA ALA A 126 -11.65 11.40 -21.23
C ALA A 126 -10.71 12.62 -21.28
N ARG A 127 -9.44 12.44 -20.92
CA ARG A 127 -8.43 13.51 -20.99
C ARG A 127 -8.09 13.87 -22.44
N ILE A 128 -7.96 12.87 -23.32
CA ILE A 128 -7.73 13.07 -24.76
C ILE A 128 -8.94 13.75 -25.41
N ARG A 129 -10.17 13.31 -25.14
CA ARG A 129 -11.38 13.95 -25.68
C ARG A 129 -11.54 15.39 -25.18
N GLY A 130 -11.08 15.67 -23.96
CA GLY A 130 -10.96 17.03 -23.45
C GLY A 130 -10.07 17.93 -24.33
N TRP A 131 -9.09 17.36 -25.04
CA TRP A 131 -8.22 18.10 -25.96
C TRP A 131 -8.90 18.45 -27.29
N ASP A 132 -9.84 17.63 -27.77
CA ASP A 132 -10.60 17.93 -28.99
C ASP A 132 -11.53 19.15 -28.82
N GLY A 133 -11.97 19.43 -27.58
CA GLY A 133 -12.86 20.54 -27.25
C GLY A 133 -12.16 21.88 -26.92
N ILE A 134 -10.85 21.88 -26.71
CA ILE A 134 -10.08 23.10 -26.44
C ILE A 134 -9.41 23.52 -27.74
N VAL A 135 -9.62 24.75 -28.19
CA VAL A 135 -8.97 25.33 -29.37
C VAL A 135 -7.50 25.64 -29.03
N LEU A 136 -6.71 24.59 -28.76
CA LEU A 136 -5.28 24.68 -28.55
C LEU A 136 -4.58 24.81 -29.91
N SER A 137 -3.61 25.73 -29.99
CA SER A 137 -2.72 25.79 -31.14
C SER A 137 -1.93 24.48 -31.27
N PHE A 138 -1.41 24.18 -32.46
CA PHE A 138 -0.61 22.97 -32.68
C PHE A 138 0.56 22.87 -31.68
N ALA A 139 1.24 23.99 -31.40
CA ALA A 139 2.30 24.08 -30.40
C ALA A 139 1.79 23.85 -28.96
N GLY A 140 0.58 24.33 -28.64
CA GLY A 140 -0.07 24.06 -27.36
C GLY A 140 -0.47 22.60 -27.17
N ARG A 141 -0.68 21.84 -28.26
CA ARG A 141 -0.95 20.39 -28.22
C ARG A 141 0.31 19.53 -28.08
N THR A 142 1.46 19.99 -28.55
CA THR A 142 2.72 19.22 -28.47
C THR A 142 3.51 19.47 -27.18
N ALA A 143 3.28 20.59 -26.49
CA ALA A 143 4.01 20.98 -25.29
C ALA A 143 3.37 20.53 -23.96
N TYR A 144 2.22 19.84 -23.99
CA TYR A 144 1.41 19.48 -22.82
C TYR A 144 1.25 17.96 -22.65
#